data_AF-A0A510I924-F1
#
_entry.id   AF-A0A510I924-F1
#
_cell.length_a   1.000
_cell.length_b   1.000
_cell.length_c   1.000
_cell.angle_alpha   90.00
_cell.angle_beta   90.00
_cell.angle_gamma   90.00
#
_symmetry.space_group_name_H-M   'P 1'
#
loop_
_entity.id
_entity.type
_entity.pdbx_description
1 polymer ?
#
loop_
_entity_poly.entity_id
_entity_poly.type
_entity_poly.pdbx_seq_one_letter_code
_entity_poly.pdbx_strand_id
1 'polypeptide(L)'
;MKTVEKSRLLTGMLVIPEFRGSGIGDALLSHCKNTVFTSGDYCFAFRHLENYYARHGFATIDSSALPNSLKMAYLRYVDSGKDLIPMQFSNSDALKSGVL
;
A
#
# COMPACT_ATOMS: atom_id res chain seq x y z
N MET A 1 1.39 10.25 3.03
CA MET A 1 0.06 9.63 3.25
C MET A 1 -1.01 10.68 3.10
N LYS A 2 -2.11 10.36 2.40
CA LYS A 2 -3.30 11.22 2.31
C LYS A 2 -4.36 10.70 3.26
N THR A 3 -4.91 11.57 4.11
CA THR A 3 -6.09 11.23 4.92
C THR A 3 -7.35 11.34 4.07
N VAL A 4 -8.17 10.29 4.08
CA VAL A 4 -9.49 10.22 3.45
C VAL A 4 -10.46 9.80 4.54
N GLU A 5 -11.24 10.76 5.05
CA GLU A 5 -12.06 10.60 6.25
C GLU A 5 -11.22 10.03 7.43
N LYS A 6 -11.49 8.79 7.84
CA LYS A 6 -10.78 8.09 8.94
C LYS A 6 -9.67 7.16 8.46
N SER A 7 -9.45 7.06 7.16
CA SER A 7 -8.47 6.15 6.55
C SER A 7 -7.28 6.92 6.01
N ARG A 8 -6.12 6.25 5.88
CA ARG A 8 -4.93 6.83 5.24
C ARG A 8 -4.58 6.05 3.98
N LEU A 9 -4.30 6.77 2.91
CA LEU A 9 -4.01 6.24 1.58
C LEU A 9 -2.61 6.66 1.13
N LEU A 10 -1.80 5.71 0.69
CA LEU A 10 -0.57 5.97 -0.03
C LEU A 10 -0.92 6.30 -1.49
N THR A 11 -0.73 7.55 -1.90
CA THR A 11 -1.19 8.05 -3.21
C THR A 11 -0.09 8.16 -4.26
N GLY A 12 1.16 7.88 -3.90
CA GLY A 12 2.27 7.96 -4.86
C GLY A 12 3.59 7.52 -4.24
N MET A 13 4.30 6.69 -4.99
CA MET A 13 5.68 6.27 -4.74
C MET A 13 6.38 6.27 -6.09
N LEU A 14 7.49 7.00 -6.20
CA LEU A 14 8.22 7.13 -7.46
C LEU A 14 9.70 6.96 -7.20
N VAL A 15 10.30 6.05 -7.98
CA VAL A 15 11.74 6.03 -8.23
C VAL A 15 11.93 6.50 -9.68
N ILE A 16 12.73 7.54 -9.87
CA ILE A 16 13.02 8.07 -11.20
C ILE A 16 13.73 7.00 -12.05
N PRO A 17 13.50 6.97 -13.39
CA PRO A 17 13.95 5.88 -14.27
C PRO A 17 15.42 5.47 -14.09
N GLU A 18 16.30 6.46 -13.91
CA GLU A 18 17.75 6.31 -13.80
C GLU A 18 18.19 5.48 -12.59
N PHE A 19 17.33 5.41 -11.56
CA PHE A 19 17.62 4.68 -10.32
C PHE A 19 16.67 3.50 -10.09
N ARG A 20 15.84 3.10 -11.05
CA ARG A 20 15.02 1.89 -10.90
C ARG A 20 15.91 0.64 -10.89
N GLY A 21 15.47 -0.41 -10.20
CA GLY A 21 16.25 -1.65 -10.07
C GLY A 21 17.47 -1.55 -9.14
N SER A 22 17.75 -0.38 -8.55
CA SER A 22 18.87 -0.17 -7.61
C SER A 22 18.56 -0.54 -6.16
N GLY A 23 17.33 -0.98 -5.87
CA GLY A 23 16.87 -1.26 -4.50
C GLY A 23 16.41 -0.03 -3.70
N ILE A 24 16.50 1.20 -4.25
CA ILE A 24 16.03 2.42 -3.56
C ILE A 24 14.54 2.33 -3.18
N GLY A 25 13.71 1.78 -4.06
CA GLY A 25 12.29 1.60 -3.77
C GLY A 25 12.05 0.67 -2.58
N ASP A 26 12.79 -0.44 -2.51
CA ASP A 26 12.68 -1.38 -1.39
C ASP A 26 13.20 -0.74 -0.09
N ALA A 27 14.29 0.03 -0.15
CA ALA A 27 14.81 0.76 1.01
C ALA A 27 13.81 1.81 1.52
N LEU A 28 13.17 2.55 0.60
CA LEU A 28 12.16 3.54 0.95
C LEU A 28 10.93 2.89 1.60
N LEU A 29 10.40 1.81 1.01
CA LEU A 29 9.26 1.09 1.60
C LEU A 29 9.62 0.44 2.93
N SER A 30 10.83 -0.08 3.09
CA SER A 30 11.32 -0.63 4.36
C SER A 30 11.38 0.45 5.44
N HIS A 31 11.86 1.65 5.10
CA HIS A 31 11.82 2.78 6.01
C HIS A 31 10.38 3.13 6.38
N CYS A 32 9.50 3.31 5.39
CA CYS A 32 8.10 3.65 5.63
C CYS A 32 7.36 2.61 6.48
N LYS A 33 7.62 1.32 6.27
CA LYS A 33 7.08 0.23 7.11
C LYS A 33 7.38 0.45 8.60
N ASN A 34 8.58 0.94 8.91
CA ASN A 34 9.03 1.11 10.30
C ASN A 34 8.67 2.47 10.90
N THR A 35 8.43 3.51 10.08
CA THR A 35 8.33 4.89 10.57
C THR A 35 7.06 5.65 10.16
N VAL A 36 6.35 5.19 9.13
CA VAL A 36 5.23 5.91 8.51
C VAL A 36 3.94 5.10 8.54
N PHE A 37 4.02 3.83 8.15
CA PHE A 37 2.83 3.00 7.98
C PHE A 37 2.25 2.58 9.32
N THR A 38 0.93 2.41 9.34
CA THR A 38 0.17 1.91 10.47
C THR A 38 -0.83 0.89 9.97
N SER A 39 -1.13 -0.12 10.79
CA SER A 39 -2.10 -1.16 10.43
C SER A 39 -3.41 -0.52 9.97
N GLY A 40 -3.91 -0.95 8.81
CA GLY A 40 -5.09 -0.37 8.19
C GLY A 40 -4.81 0.78 7.21
N ASP A 41 -3.56 1.12 6.92
CA ASP A 41 -3.23 1.97 5.76
C ASP A 41 -3.52 1.25 4.45
N TYR A 42 -3.88 2.01 3.42
CA TYR A 42 -4.22 1.47 2.11
C TYR A 42 -3.30 1.98 1.01
N CYS A 43 -3.19 1.23 -0.08
CA CYS A 43 -2.72 1.72 -1.36
C CYS A 43 -3.57 1.13 -2.50
N PHE A 44 -3.60 1.82 -3.64
CA PHE A 44 -4.10 1.25 -4.90
C PHE A 44 -2.88 1.00 -5.78
N ALA A 45 -2.40 -0.24 -5.78
CA ALA A 45 -1.21 -0.63 -6.51
C ALA A 45 -1.59 -1.06 -7.92
N PHE A 46 -0.73 -0.80 -8.91
CA PHE A 46 -0.85 -1.52 -10.17
C PHE A 46 -0.66 -3.01 -9.92
N ARG A 47 -1.46 -3.86 -10.57
CA ARG A 47 -1.44 -5.31 -10.36
C ARG A 47 -0.06 -5.94 -10.49
N HIS A 48 0.75 -5.49 -11.46
CA HIS A 48 2.12 -5.98 -11.63
C HIS A 48 3.07 -5.64 -10.46
N LEU A 49 2.67 -4.74 -9.54
CA LEU A 49 3.39 -4.39 -8.32
C LEU A 49 2.85 -5.10 -7.07
N GLU A 50 1.88 -6.01 -7.20
CA GLU A 50 1.30 -6.74 -6.06
C GLU A 50 2.39 -7.40 -5.20
N ASN A 51 3.23 -8.24 -5.81
CA ASN A 51 4.33 -8.91 -5.12
C ASN A 51 5.33 -7.92 -4.53
N TYR A 52 5.53 -6.77 -5.18
CA TYR A 52 6.44 -5.75 -4.70
C TYR A 52 5.93 -5.16 -3.37
N TYR A 53 4.68 -4.73 -3.30
CA TYR A 53 4.08 -4.22 -2.06
C TYR A 53 3.88 -5.31 -1.01
N ALA A 54 3.63 -6.56 -1.42
CA ALA A 54 3.43 -7.68 -0.50
C ALA A 54 4.65 -7.96 0.38
N ARG A 55 5.86 -7.87 -0.19
CA ARG A 55 7.12 -8.00 0.57
C ARG A 55 7.27 -6.96 1.67
N HIS A 56 6.57 -5.83 1.57
CA HIS A 56 6.62 -4.71 2.51
C HIS A 56 5.41 -4.67 3.46
N GLY A 57 4.65 -5.77 3.57
CA GLY A 57 3.57 -5.91 4.57
C GLY A 57 2.19 -5.48 4.11
N PHE A 58 2.00 -5.23 2.81
CA PHE A 58 0.67 -5.05 2.23
C PHE A 58 0.07 -6.40 1.81
N ALA A 59 -1.25 -6.53 1.90
CA ALA A 59 -1.97 -7.67 1.35
C ALA A 59 -3.08 -7.16 0.43
N THR A 60 -3.27 -7.83 -0.70
CA THR A 60 -4.43 -7.58 -1.58
C THR A 60 -5.71 -7.91 -0.83
N ILE A 61 -6.70 -7.02 -0.95
CA ILE A 61 -8.02 -7.18 -0.34
C ILE A 61 -9.10 -7.10 -1.41
N ASP A 62 -10.28 -7.65 -1.12
CA ASP A 62 -11.44 -7.42 -1.97
C ASP A 62 -11.91 -5.95 -1.86
N SER A 63 -12.39 -5.37 -2.96
CA SER A 63 -12.89 -3.99 -2.97
C SER A 63 -14.08 -3.75 -2.04
N SER A 64 -14.82 -4.81 -1.66
CA SER A 64 -15.88 -4.76 -0.67
C SER A 64 -15.37 -4.54 0.76
N ALA A 65 -14.09 -4.84 1.04
CA ALA A 65 -13.46 -4.58 2.33
C ALA A 65 -12.95 -3.14 2.48
N LEU A 66 -12.97 -2.33 1.40
CA LEU A 66 -12.59 -0.93 1.48
C LEU A 66 -13.62 -0.11 2.25
N PRO A 67 -13.19 0.87 3.05
CA PRO A 67 -14.05 1.94 3.53
C PRO A 67 -14.75 2.63 2.37
N ASN A 68 -16.02 3.02 2.53
CA ASN A 68 -16.85 3.58 1.44
C ASN A 68 -16.16 4.73 0.69
N SER A 69 -15.52 5.66 1.40
CA SER A 69 -14.82 6.79 0.79
C SER A 69 -13.61 6.37 -0.07
N LEU A 70 -12.89 5.32 0.34
CA LEU A 70 -11.82 4.73 -0.47
C LEU A 70 -12.36 3.88 -1.61
N LYS A 71 -13.44 3.13 -1.41
CA LYS A 71 -14.10 2.34 -2.45
C LYS A 71 -14.52 3.22 -3.62
N MET A 72 -15.14 4.37 -3.35
CA MET A 72 -15.53 5.31 -4.41
C MET A 72 -14.33 5.90 -5.16
N ALA A 73 -13.21 6.16 -4.45
CA ALA A 73 -11.99 6.60 -5.10
C ALA A 73 -11.36 5.50 -5.97
N TYR A 74 -11.33 4.27 -5.47
CA TYR A 74 -10.85 3.09 -6.19
C TYR A 74 -11.64 2.86 -7.47
N LEU A 75 -12.98 2.82 -7.39
CA LEU A 75 -13.87 2.60 -8.53
C LEU A 75 -13.60 3.61 -9.65
N ARG A 76 -13.47 4.91 -9.34
CA ARG A 76 -13.12 5.92 -10.36
C ARG A 76 -11.83 5.63 -11.12
N TYR A 77 -10.83 5.02 -10.47
CA TYR A 77 -9.57 4.69 -11.14
C TYR A 77 -9.67 3.44 -12.00
N VAL A 78 -10.38 2.40 -11.55
CA VAL A 78 -10.55 1.18 -12.34
C VAL A 78 -11.54 1.37 -13.49
N ASP A 79 -12.59 2.17 -13.28
CA ASP A 79 -13.55 2.54 -14.33
C ASP A 79 -12.88 3.40 -15.42
N SER A 80 -11.78 4.11 -15.09
CA SER A 80 -10.95 4.81 -16.08
C SER A 80 -9.93 3.90 -16.79
N GLY A 81 -10.05 2.59 -16.64
CA GLY A 81 -9.22 1.59 -17.31
C GLY A 81 -7.87 1.29 -16.65
N LYS A 82 -7.61 1.74 -15.42
CA LYS A 82 -6.37 1.39 -14.71
C LYS A 82 -6.48 0.00 -14.09
N ASP A 83 -5.48 -0.84 -14.32
CA ASP A 83 -5.36 -2.15 -13.66
C ASP A 83 -4.77 -2.00 -12.25
N LEU A 84 -5.57 -1.40 -11.36
CA LEU A 84 -5.25 -1.25 -9.95
C LEU A 84 -5.93 -2.33 -9.12
N ILE A 85 -5.27 -2.72 -8.04
CA ILE A 85 -5.81 -3.57 -6.98
C ILE A 85 -5.73 -2.81 -5.65
N PRO A 86 -6.73 -2.94 -4.76
CA PRO A 86 -6.62 -2.38 -3.42
C PRO A 86 -5.80 -3.31 -2.54
N MET A 87 -4.84 -2.73 -1.84
CA MET A 87 -4.04 -3.44 -0.85
C MET A 87 -4.09 -2.70 0.49
N GLN A 88 -4.01 -3.46 1.58
CA GLN A 88 -4.00 -2.95 2.94
C GLN A 88 -2.72 -3.37 3.66
N PHE A 89 -2.08 -2.43 4.34
CA PHE A 89 -0.93 -2.69 5.19
C PHE A 89 -1.37 -3.31 6.52
N SER A 90 -0.72 -4.41 6.89
CA SER A 90 -0.87 -5.04 8.20
C SER A 90 0.51 -5.15 8.84
N ASN A 91 0.68 -4.52 10.01
CA ASN A 91 1.94 -4.62 10.75
C ASN A 91 2.05 -5.99 11.43
N SER A 92 2.29 -7.05 10.64
CA SER A 92 2.36 -8.43 11.14
C SER A 92 3.58 -8.68 12.04
N ASP A 93 4.60 -7.82 11.99
CA ASP A 93 5.78 -7.92 12.87
C ASP A 93 5.47 -7.63 14.35
N ALA A 94 4.33 -6.99 14.66
CA ALA A 94 3.90 -6.76 16.05
C ALA A 94 3.56 -8.07 16.79
N LEU A 95 3.31 -9.18 16.08
CA LEU A 95 3.07 -10.49 16.68
C LEU A 95 4.35 -11.28 17.01
N LYS A 96 5.52 -10.85 16.52
CA LYS A 96 6.81 -11.55 16.75
C LYS A 96 7.65 -10.99 17.90
N SER A 97 7.23 -9.89 18.52
CA SER A 97 7.87 -9.35 19.74
C SER A 97 7.22 -9.83 21.05
N GLY A 98 6.26 -10.76 20.98
CA GLY A 98 5.81 -11.53 22.15
C GLY A 98 6.80 -12.64 22.47
N VAL A 99 8.03 -12.28 22.85
CA VAL A 99 8.99 -13.21 23.46
C VAL A 99 9.07 -12.87 24.95
N LEU A 100 8.45 -13.77 25.74
CA LEU A 100 8.50 -13.97 27.20
C LEU A 100 7.96 -12.86 28.11
#